data_AF-A0A8T5Q244-F1
#
_entry.id   AF-A0A8T5Q244-F1
#
_cell.length_a   1.000
_cell.length_b   1.000
_cell.length_c   1.000
_cell.angle_alpha   90.00
_cell.angle_beta   90.00
_cell.angle_gamma   90.00
#
_symmetry.space_group_name_H-M   'P 1'
#
loop_
_entity.id
_entity.type
_entity.pdbx_description
1 polymer ?
#
loop_
_entity_poly.entity_id
_entity_poly.type
_entity_poly.pdbx_seq_one_letter_code
_entity_poly.pdbx_strand_id
1 'polypeptide(L)' 'MADTIDLIAKILLIVGGLNWGLFIFGVNLVEIISFGVAIVANIVYALVAIAAIIEIVKLVKK' A
#
# COMPACT_ATOMS: atom_id res chain seq x y z
N MET A 1 -11.13 3.36 19.34
CA MET A 1 -11.23 4.12 18.08
C MET A 1 -10.04 3.72 17.22
N ALA A 2 -10.25 3.27 15.99
CA ALA A 2 -9.11 3.13 15.07
C ALA A 2 -8.58 4.53 14.82
N ASP A 3 -7.31 4.76 15.15
CA ASP A 3 -6.61 5.99 14.82
C ASP A 3 -6.71 6.21 13.30
N THR A 4 -6.88 7.45 12.84
CA THR A 4 -6.92 7.78 11.41
C THR A 4 -5.72 7.18 10.66
N ILE A 5 -4.55 7.11 11.31
CA ILE A 5 -3.34 6.49 10.76
C ILE A 5 -3.52 4.97 10.56
N ASP A 6 -4.23 4.29 11.47
CA ASP A 6 -4.56 2.86 11.39
C ASP A 6 -5.46 2.56 10.20
N LEU A 7 -6.48 3.40 9.98
CA LEU A 7 -7.37 3.26 8.83
C LEU A 7 -6.61 3.47 7.50
N ILE A 8 -5.78 4.52 7.43
CA ILE A 8 -4.97 4.80 6.24
C ILE A 8 -4.00 3.65 5.96
N ALA A 9 -3.30 3.15 6.98
CA ALA A 9 -2.37 2.03 6.81
C ALA A 9 -3.08 0.78 6.28
N LYS A 10 -4.27 0.46 6.81
CA LYS A 10 -5.09 -0.66 6.31
C LYS A 10 -5.52 -0.49 4.86
N ILE A 11 -5.97 0.71 4.48
CA ILE A 11 -6.34 1.00 3.09
C ILE A 11 -5.14 0.83 2.16
N LEU A 12 -3.99 1.40 2.52
CA LEU A 12 -2.76 1.28 1.73
C LEU A 12 -2.32 -0.18 1.58
N LEU A 13 -2.44 -0.99 2.63
CA LEU A 13 -2.13 -2.42 2.56
C LEU A 13 -3.11 -3.19 1.68
N ILE A 14 -4.41 -2.86 1.72
CA ILE A 14 -5.40 -3.46 0.82
C ILE A 14 -5.05 -3.10 -0.63
N VAL A 15 -4.76 -1.83 -0.92
CA VAL A 15 -4.35 -1.38 -2.26
C VAL A 15 -3.06 -2.07 -2.72
N GLY A 16 -2.07 -2.18 -1.84
CA GLY A 16 -0.81 -2.89 -2.12
C GLY A 16 -1.01 -4.37 -2.40
N GLY A 17 -1.80 -5.06 -1.57
CA GLY A 17 -2.14 -6.47 -1.76
C GLY A 17 -2.93 -6.71 -3.05
N LEU A 18 -3.88 -5.84 -3.38
CA LEU A 18 -4.62 -5.87 -4.65
C LEU A 18 -3.68 -5.65 -5.84
N ASN A 19 -2.74 -4.70 -5.77
CA ASN A 19 -1.75 -4.50 -6.82
C ASN A 19 -0.93 -5.77 -7.08
N TRP A 20 -0.42 -6.42 -6.03
CA TRP A 20 0.31 -7.68 -6.16
C TRP A 20 -0.55 -8.82 -6.73
N GLY A 21 -1.81 -8.93 -6.32
CA GLY A 21 -2.74 -9.91 -6.89
C GLY A 21 -3.03 -9.68 -8.38
N LEU A 22 -3.24 -8.42 -8.77
CA LEU A 22 -3.46 -8.01 -10.15
C LEU A 22 -2.20 -8.14 -11.02
N PHE A 23 -1.01 -7.98 -10.42
CA PHE A 23 0.27 -8.11 -11.11
C PHE A 23 0.46 -9.51 -11.72
N ILE A 24 -0.11 -10.55 -11.11
CA ILE A 24 -0.11 -11.93 -11.64
C ILE A 24 -0.85 -12.01 -12.99
N PHE A 25 -1.83 -11.14 -13.21
CA PHE A 25 -2.57 -11.03 -14.46
C PHE A 25 -1.97 -9.99 -15.42
N GLY A 26 -0.75 -9.50 -15.15
CA GLY A 26 -0.07 -8.47 -15.94
C GLY A 26 -0.62 -7.06 -15.72
N VAL A 27 -1.42 -6.82 -14.67
CA VAL A 27 -2.01 -5.51 -14.37
C VAL A 27 -1.29 -4.87 -13.19
N ASN A 28 -0.66 -3.72 -13.44
CA ASN A 28 -0.03 -2.89 -12.42
C ASN A 28 -0.96 -1.73 -12.05
N LEU A 29 -1.78 -1.92 -11.02
CA LEU A 29 -2.73 -0.92 -10.54
C LEU A 29 -2.02 0.37 -10.12
N VAL A 30 -0.88 0.28 -9.43
CA VAL A 30 -0.11 1.44 -8.97
C VAL A 30 0.40 2.27 -10.14
N GLU A 31 0.81 1.63 -11.23
CA GLU A 31 1.21 2.32 -12.47
C GLU A 31 0.03 2.94 -13.23
N ILE A 32 -1.12 2.27 -13.23
CA ILE A 32 -2.36 2.80 -13.83
C ILE A 32 -2.81 4.08 -13.12
N ILE A 33 -2.87 4.06 -11.78
CA ILE A 33 -3.29 5.24 -10.99
C ILE A 33 -2.23 6.35 -10.99
N SER A 34 -0.96 6.00 -11.25
CA SER A 34 0.10 6.99 -11.40
C SER A 34 0.19 7.58 -12.82
N PHE A 35 -0.70 7.16 -13.74
CA PHE A 35 -0.66 7.53 -15.16
C PHE A 35 0.69 7.25 -15.82
N GLY A 36 1.38 6.18 -15.40
CA GLY A 36 2.72 5.83 -15.88
C GLY A 36 3.84 6.73 -15.35
N VAL A 37 3.56 7.68 -14.44
CA VAL A 37 4.58 8.56 -13.86
C VAL A 37 5.35 7.79 -12.79
N ALA A 38 6.60 7.42 -13.11
CA ALA A 38 7.44 6.57 -12.26
C ALA A 38 7.63 7.12 -10.84
N ILE A 39 7.85 8.44 -10.69
CA ILE A 39 8.04 9.05 -9.36
C ILE A 39 6.78 8.94 -8.49
N VAL A 40 5.60 9.05 -9.08
CA VAL A 40 4.32 8.92 -8.35
C VAL A 40 4.10 7.47 -7.92
N ALA A 41 4.36 6.50 -8.81
CA ALA A 41 4.30 5.08 -8.47
C ALA A 41 5.25 4.73 -7.30
N ASN A 42 6.49 5.22 -7.34
CA ASN A 42 7.47 4.99 -6.28
C ASN A 42 7.02 5.58 -4.92
N ILE A 43 6.37 6.75 -4.93
CA ILE A 43 5.78 7.34 -3.71
C ILE A 43 4.69 6.42 -3.15
N VAL A 44 3.79 5.91 -3.99
CA VAL A 44 2.74 4.98 -3.57
C VAL A 44 3.35 3.71 -2.97
N TYR A 45 4.35 3.12 -3.61
CA TYR A 45 5.05 1.95 -3.07
C TYR A 45 5.73 2.21 -1.72
N ALA A 46 6.36 3.38 -1.55
CA ALA A 46 6.95 3.78 -0.27
C ALA A 46 5.88 3.92 0.82
N LEU A 47 4.73 4.52 0.52
CA LEU A 47 3.61 4.64 1.46
C LEU A 47 3.05 3.28 1.87
N VAL A 48 2.90 2.35 0.92
CA VAL A 48 2.48 0.96 1.21
C VAL A 48 3.50 0.25 2.11
N ALA A 49 4.81 0.42 1.86
CA ALA A 49 5.85 -0.16 2.70
C ALA A 49 5.82 0.40 4.14
N ILE A 50 5.64 1.71 4.30
CA ILE A 50 5.49 2.35 5.61
C ILE A 50 4.25 1.82 6.33
N ALA A 51 3.12 1.70 5.63
CA ALA A 51 1.89 1.13 6.19
C ALA A 51 2.10 -0.31 6.69
N ALA A 52 2.81 -1.14 5.92
CA ALA A 52 3.17 -2.50 6.34
C ALA A 52 4.01 -2.52 7.63
N ILE A 53 5.02 -1.64 7.73
CA ILE A 53 5.84 -1.52 8.93
C ILE A 53 4.99 -1.11 10.14
N ILE A 54 4.10 -0.13 9.98
CA ILE A 54 3.21 0.33 11.06
C ILE A 54 2.35 -0.82 11.58
N GLU A 55 1.70 -1.57 10.68
CA GLU A 55 0.83 -2.68 11.09
C GLU A 55 1.62 -3.86 11.69
N ILE A 56 2.82 -4.17 11.18
CA ILE A 56 3.71 -5.17 11.77
C ILE A 56 4.11 -4.77 13.19
N VAL A 57 4.54 -3.51 13.40
CA VAL A 57 4.93 -3.02 14.72
C VAL A 57 3.75 -3.10 15.69
N LYS A 58 2.54 -2.75 15.25
CA LYS A 58 1.32 -2.91 16.07
C LYS A 58 1.02 -4.37 16.37
N LEU A 59 1.14 -5.25 15.38
CA LEU A 59 0.87 -6.69 15.54
C LEU A 59 1.83 -7.33 16.55
N VAL A 60 3.11 -6.95 16.53
CA VAL A 60 4.15 -7.48 17.43
C VAL A 60 4.05 -6.89 18.85
N LYS A 61 3.62 -5.63 18.97
CA LYS A 61 3.47 -4.95 20.28
C LYS A 61 2.13 -5.20 20.97
N LYS A 62 1.23 -5.94 20.31
CA LYS A 62 -0.06 -6.34 20.84
C LYS A 62 0.09 -7.52 21.79
#